data_AF-A0A538AVU9-F1
#
_entry.id   AF-A0A538AVU9-F1
#
_cell.length_a   1.000
_cell.length_b   1.000
_cell.length_c   1.000
_cell.angle_alpha   90.00
_cell.angle_beta   90.00
_cell.angle_gamma   90.00
#
_symmetry.space_group_name_H-M   'P 1'
#
loop_
_entity.id
_entity.type
_entity.pdbx_description
1 polymer ?
#
loop_
_entity_poly.entity_id
_entity_poly.type
_entity_poly.pdbx_seq_one_letter_code
_entity_poly.pdbx_strand_id
1 'polypeptide(L)' 'FQHRLPWISKERLEADMLPFPAHVTDGELPVPERAPDVGEHTDEVLRDAGYDEARIEALRKDGVIF' A
#
# COMPACT_ATOMS: atom_id res chain seq x y z
N PHE A 1 -2.41 -26.03 -15.22
CA PHE A 1 -1.05 -25.50 -14.95
C PHE A 1 -0.46 -24.70 -16.12
N GLN A 2 -1.28 -24.21 -17.08
CA GLN A 2 -0.79 -23.46 -18.25
C GLN A 2 -0.43 -21.99 -17.92
N HIS A 3 -1.12 -21.38 -16.95
CA HIS A 3 -0.84 -20.02 -16.49
C HIS A 3 0.04 -20.09 -15.24
N ARG A 4 1.30 -19.67 -15.37
CA ARG A 4 2.29 -19.74 -14.29
C ARG A 4 2.23 -18.47 -13.44
N LEU A 5 2.50 -18.62 -12.14
CA LEU A 5 2.72 -17.51 -11.23
C LEU A 5 4.23 -17.18 -11.23
N PRO A 6 4.69 -16.13 -11.95
CA PRO A 6 6.09 -15.76 -11.93
C PRO A 6 6.51 -15.32 -10.53
N TRP A 7 7.75 -15.59 -10.17
CA TRP A 7 8.33 -15.10 -8.93
C TRP A 7 8.50 -13.59 -8.98
N ILE A 8 8.10 -12.90 -7.91
CA ILE A 8 8.41 -11.49 -7.72
C ILE A 8 9.52 -11.41 -6.69
N SER A 9 10.65 -10.83 -7.06
CA SER A 9 11.83 -10.80 -6.22
C SER A 9 11.75 -9.73 -5.13
N LYS A 10 12.40 -10.01 -3.99
CA LYS A 10 12.57 -9.07 -2.89
C LYS A 10 13.28 -7.77 -3.28
N GLU A 11 14.07 -7.73 -4.35
CA GLU A 11 14.70 -6.49 -4.82
C GLU A 11 13.65 -5.47 -5.31
N ARG A 12 12.46 -5.94 -5.70
CA ARG A 12 11.34 -5.06 -6.09
C ARG A 12 10.39 -4.75 -4.93
N LEU A 13 10.04 -5.75 -4.12
CA LEU A 13 8.97 -5.64 -3.12
C LEU A 13 9.44 -5.75 -1.66
N GLU A 14 10.75 -5.84 -1.42
CA GLU A 14 11.37 -6.10 -0.11
C GLU A 14 11.05 -7.45 0.53
N ALA A 15 10.10 -8.18 -0.05
CA ALA A 15 9.80 -9.58 0.22
C ALA A 15 9.67 -10.33 -1.10
N ASP A 16 10.10 -11.59 -1.09
CA ASP A 16 9.81 -12.49 -2.20
C ASP A 16 8.33 -12.87 -2.18
N MET A 17 7.64 -12.68 -3.32
CA MET A 17 6.19 -12.83 -3.41
C MET A 17 5.74 -13.59 -4.67
N LEU A 18 4.53 -14.15 -4.59
CA LEU A 18 3.79 -14.63 -5.75
C LEU A 18 2.69 -13.61 -6.12
N PRO A 19 2.37 -13.45 -7.41
CA PRO A 19 1.27 -12.60 -7.85
C PRO A 19 -0.10 -13.19 -7.48
N PHE A 20 -1.15 -12.41 -7.73
CA PHE A 20 -2.53 -12.83 -7.49
C PHE A 20 -2.83 -14.17 -8.18
N PRO A 21 -3.37 -15.18 -7.46
CA PRO A 21 -3.38 -16.56 -7.93
C PRO A 21 -4.46 -16.87 -8.98
N ALA A 22 -5.43 -15.97 -9.18
CA ALA A 22 -6.50 -16.18 -10.15
C ALA A 22 -6.08 -15.68 -11.55
N HIS A 23 -6.39 -16.49 -12.56
CA HIS A 23 -6.27 -16.06 -13.95
C HIS A 23 -7.48 -15.19 -14.32
N VAL A 24 -7.21 -13.92 -14.65
CA VAL A 24 -8.22 -12.96 -15.09
C VAL A 24 -8.26 -12.94 -16.61
N THR A 25 -9.43 -13.22 -17.20
CA THR A 25 -9.63 -13.24 -18.66
C THR A 25 -10.02 -11.88 -19.22
N ASP A 26 -10.79 -11.12 -18.46
CA ASP A 26 -11.30 -9.79 -18.83
C ASP A 26 -10.80 -8.77 -17.79
N GLY A 27 -9.98 -7.83 -18.24
CA GLY A 27 -9.35 -6.80 -17.40
C GLY A 27 -7.88 -7.09 -17.08
N GLU A 28 -7.24 -6.11 -16.43
CA GLU A 28 -5.84 -6.19 -16.04
C GLU A 28 -5.72 -6.21 -14.51
N LEU A 29 -4.78 -7.00 -14.02
CA LEU A 29 -4.40 -6.97 -12.61
C LEU A 29 -3.36 -5.88 -12.40
N PRO A 30 -3.49 -5.07 -11.32
CA PRO A 30 -2.44 -4.14 -10.96
C PRO A 30 -1.16 -4.92 -10.66
N VAL A 31 -0.03 -4.38 -11.11
CA VAL A 31 1.28 -4.89 -10.74
C VAL A 31 1.48 -4.59 -9.25
N PRO A 32 1.83 -5.57 -8.39
CA PRO A 32 2.03 -5.29 -6.97
C PRO A 32 3.12 -4.24 -6.75
N GLU A 33 2.92 -3.37 -5.78
CA GLU A 33 3.92 -2.39 -5.36
C GLU A 33 4.45 -2.74 -3.96
N ARG A 34 5.56 -2.10 -3.57
CA ARG A 34 6.12 -2.30 -2.24
C ARG A 34 5.06 -1.93 -1.20
N ALA A 35 5.02 -2.67 -0.09
CA ALA A 35 4.17 -2.29 1.03
C ALA A 35 4.56 -0.90 1.56
N PRO A 36 3.59 -0.09 2.02
CA PRO A 36 3.87 1.20 2.63
C PRO A 36 4.52 1.02 4.01
N ASP A 37 5.31 2.02 4.40
CA ASP A 37 5.85 2.12 5.75
C ASP A 37 4.75 2.47 6.77
N VAL A 38 5.04 2.25 8.06
CA VAL A 38 4.13 2.65 9.15
C VAL A 38 3.92 4.15 9.10
N GLY A 39 2.67 4.56 8.84
CA GLY A 39 2.26 5.96 8.81
C GLY A 39 2.50 6.69 7.48
N GLU A 40 2.99 6.01 6.42
CA GLU A 40 3.35 6.63 5.13
C GLU A 40 2.24 7.51 4.54
N HIS A 41 0.98 7.11 4.69
CA HIS A 41 -0.18 7.80 4.13
C HIS A 41 -1.09 8.46 5.19
N THR A 42 -0.66 8.57 6.46
CA THR A 42 -1.50 9.10 7.56
C THR A 42 -2.08 10.49 7.22
N ASP A 43 -1.23 11.43 6.81
CA ASP A 43 -1.63 12.81 6.54
C ASP A 43 -2.53 12.92 5.29
N GLU A 44 -2.28 12.09 4.28
CA GLU A 44 -3.12 12.03 3.08
C GLU A 44 -4.54 11.58 3.42
N VAL A 45 -4.66 10.47 4.16
CA VAL A 45 -5.96 9.93 4.56
C VAL A 45 -6.71 10.91 5.47
N LEU A 46 -6.03 11.61 6.37
CA LEU A 46 -6.66 12.60 7.25
C LEU A 46 -7.14 13.83 6.47
N ARG A 47 -6.36 14.31 5.51
CA ARG A 47 -6.78 15.41 4.62
C ARG A 47 -8.01 15.01 3.80
N ASP A 48 -8.02 13.80 3.25
CA ASP A 48 -9.17 13.27 2.50
C ASP A 48 -10.42 13.11 3.38
N ALA A 49 -10.24 12.84 4.67
CA ALA A 49 -11.31 12.82 5.66
C ALA A 49 -11.76 14.22 6.13
N GLY A 50 -11.14 15.30 5.64
CA GLY A 50 -11.51 16.68 5.92
C GLY A 50 -10.82 17.31 7.14
N TYR A 51 -9.69 16.75 7.60
CA TYR A 51 -8.87 17.36 8.64
C TYR A 51 -8.02 18.48 8.04
N ASP A 52 -7.95 19.60 8.75
CA ASP A 52 -7.00 20.67 8.45
C ASP A 52 -5.63 20.37 9.08
N GLU A 53 -4.62 21.11 8.61
CA GLU A 53 -3.23 20.95 9.08
C GLU A 53 -3.09 21.16 10.60
N ALA A 54 -3.87 22.08 11.17
CA ALA A 54 -3.82 22.38 12.60
C ALA A 54 -4.30 21.20 13.45
N ARG A 55 -5.34 20.49 13.01
CA ARG A 55 -5.84 19.29 13.68
C ARG A 55 -4.89 18.11 13.51
N ILE A 56 -4.31 17.93 12.33
CA ILE A 56 -3.33 16.86 12.07
C ILE A 56 -2.12 17.03 13.00
N GLU A 57 -1.58 18.25 13.09
CA GLU A 57 -0.44 18.53 13.97
C GLU A 57 -0.78 18.34 15.46
N ALA A 58 -2.01 18.69 15.88
CA ALA A 58 -2.46 18.43 17.24
C ALA A 58 -2.48 16.92 17.57
N LEU A 59 -3.01 16.09 16.65
CA LEU A 59 -3.03 14.63 16.81
C LEU A 59 -1.62 14.04 16.88
N ARG A 60 -0.69 14.56 16.09
CA ARG A 60 0.72 14.14 16.10
C ARG A 60 1.38 14.50 17.42
N LYS A 61 1.18 15.72 17.90
CA LYS A 61 1.71 16.19 19.19
C LYS A 61 1.17 15.38 20.37
N ASP A 62 -0.08 14.95 20.28
CA ASP A 62 -0.73 14.12 21.30
C ASP A 62 -0.34 12.63 21.20
N GLY A 63 0.45 12.24 20.18
CA GLY A 63 0.91 10.86 19.97
C GLY A 63 -0.20 9.91 19.50
N VAL A 64 -1.30 10.45 18.96
CA VAL A 64 -2.43 9.67 18.45
C VAL A 64 -2.12 9.07 17.07
N ILE A 65 -1.28 9.75 16.29
CA ILE A 65 -0.86 9.34 14.95
C ILE A 65 0.66 9.30 14.85
N PHE A 66 1.16 8.50 13.90
CA PHE A 66 2.58 8.32 13.60
C PHE A 66 3.06 9.33 12.56
#